data_AF-A0A832SSV8-F1
#
_entry.id   AF-A0A832SSV8-F1
#
_cell.length_a   1.000
_cell.length_b   1.000
_cell.length_c   1.000
_cell.angle_alpha   90.00
_cell.angle_beta   90.00
_cell.angle_gamma   90.00
#
_symmetry.space_group_name_H-M   'P 1'
#
loop_
_entity.id
_entity.type
_entity.pdbx_description
1 polymer ?
#
loop_
_entity_poly.entity_id
_entity_poly.type
_entity_poly.pdbx_seq_one_letter_code
_entity_poly.pdbx_strand_id
1 'polypeptide(L)'
;MRFIILGILLIFIGFIILGAFGHEYQAATLESDEFGTCYEYFEDKPPSKINCSFKIMDQTVFFGLILSFVISGIISLIKGTRGDWDSKVKPEDMTGPPNKEK
;
A
#
# COMPACT_ATOMS: atom_id res chain seq x y z
N MET A 1 -0.96 -10.03 19.17
CA MET A 1 -1.49 -8.98 18.26
C MET A 1 -0.51 -8.53 17.17
N ARG A 2 0.64 -9.19 16.98
CA ARG A 2 1.75 -8.75 16.12
C ARG A 2 1.38 -8.71 14.64
N PHE A 3 0.73 -9.74 14.10
CA PHE A 3 0.37 -9.79 12.67
C PHE A 3 -0.80 -8.86 12.33
N ILE A 4 -1.71 -8.64 13.28
CA ILE A 4 -2.85 -7.73 13.10
C ILE A 4 -2.35 -6.28 13.10
N ILE A 5 -1.51 -5.91 14.07
CA ILE A 5 -0.90 -4.57 14.15
C ILE A 5 -0.06 -4.28 12.90
N LEU A 6 0.75 -5.24 12.45
CA LEU A 6 1.50 -5.13 11.19
C LEU A 6 0.58 -4.90 9.98
N GLY A 7 -0.52 -5.65 9.89
CA GLY A 7 -1.47 -5.52 8.81
C GLY A 7 -2.13 -4.14 8.76
N ILE A 8 -2.58 -3.63 9.91
CA ILE A 8 -3.18 -2.29 10.01
C ILE A 8 -2.15 -1.22 9.62
N LEU A 9 -0.92 -1.33 10.14
CA LEU A 9 0.13 -0.35 9.90
C LEU A 9 0.53 -0.29 8.42
N LEU A 10 0.63 -1.45 7.74
CA LEU A 10 0.92 -1.53 6.30
C LEU A 10 -0.18 -0.85 5.45
N ILE A 11 -1.45 -1.12 5.76
CA ILE A 11 -2.58 -0.51 5.05
C ILE A 11 -2.59 1.00 5.28
N PHE A 12 -2.37 1.43 6.53
CA PHE A 12 -2.37 2.85 6.88
C PHE A 12 -1.27 3.63 6.17
N ILE A 13 -0.05 3.08 6.09
CA ILE A 13 1.04 3.67 5.33
C ILE A 13 0.67 3.80 3.84
N GLY A 14 0.07 2.77 3.25
CA GLY A 14 -0.40 2.81 1.87
C GLY A 14 -1.37 3.97 1.61
N PHE A 15 -2.34 4.18 2.51
CA PHE A 15 -3.28 5.30 2.40
C PHE A 15 -2.65 6.68 2.66
N ILE A 16 -1.67 6.78 3.56
CA ILE A 16 -0.93 8.04 3.77
C ILE A 16 -0.18 8.45 2.51
N ILE A 17 0.57 7.52 1.89
CA ILE A 17 1.33 7.79 0.67
C ILE A 17 0.37 8.18 -0.46
N LEU A 18 -0.75 7.46 -0.59
CA LEU A 18 -1.78 7.79 -1.57
C LEU A 18 -2.39 9.18 -1.31
N GLY A 19 -2.65 9.55 -0.07
CA GLY A 19 -3.21 10.86 0.28
C GLY A 19 -2.23 12.02 0.04
N ALA A 20 -0.95 11.83 0.34
CA ALA A 20 0.07 12.85 0.15
C ALA A 20 0.43 13.07 -1.32
N PHE A 21 0.64 11.99 -2.08
CA PHE A 21 1.20 12.05 -3.43
C PHE A 21 0.19 11.72 -4.54
N GLY A 22 -0.99 11.20 -4.21
CA GLY A 22 -1.95 10.70 -5.22
C GLY A 22 -2.43 11.74 -6.22
N HIS A 23 -2.44 13.02 -5.83
CA HIS A 23 -2.86 14.11 -6.70
C HIS A 23 -1.94 14.30 -7.92
N GLU A 24 -0.64 14.02 -7.78
CA GLU A 24 0.34 14.13 -8.88
C GLU A 24 0.16 13.02 -9.91
N TYR A 25 -0.26 11.83 -9.46
CA TYR A 25 -0.41 10.65 -10.30
C TYR A 25 -1.82 10.48 -10.89
N GLN A 26 -2.85 11.14 -10.36
CA GLN A 26 -4.21 11.12 -10.94
C GLN A 26 -4.36 12.01 -12.18
N ALA A 27 -3.58 13.09 -12.28
CA ALA A 27 -3.67 14.03 -13.41
C ALA A 27 -3.17 13.41 -14.73
N ALA A 28 -2.22 12.46 -14.66
CA ALA A 28 -1.62 11.84 -15.83
C ALA A 28 -2.60 11.02 -16.70
N THR A 29 -3.58 10.35 -16.08
CA THR A 29 -4.57 9.54 -16.80
C THR A 29 -5.55 10.42 -17.56
N LEU A 30 -6.03 11.50 -16.93
CA LEU A 30 -6.94 12.46 -17.53
C LEU A 30 -6.30 13.17 -18.72
N GLU A 31 -5.05 13.60 -18.59
CA GLU A 31 -4.31 14.28 -19.65
C GLU A 31 -4.08 13.35 -20.87
N SER A 32 -3.85 12.05 -20.63
CA SER A 32 -3.65 11.06 -21.69
C SER A 32 -4.94 10.66 -22.43
N ASP A 33 -6.06 10.57 -21.72
CA ASP A 33 -7.35 10.13 -22.27
C ASP A 33 -8.03 11.25 -23.09
N GLU A 34 -7.84 12.52 -22.68
CA GLU A 34 -8.59 13.65 -23.25
C GLU A 34 -7.79 14.50 -24.25
N PHE A 35 -6.45 14.57 -24.14
CA PHE A 35 -5.63 15.48 -24.97
C PHE A 35 -4.57 14.80 -25.86
N GLY A 36 -4.32 13.50 -25.68
CA GLY A 36 -3.37 12.72 -26.49
C GLY A 36 -1.93 13.24 -26.51
N THR A 37 -1.62 14.25 -25.70
CA THR A 37 -0.31 14.90 -25.59
C THR A 37 -0.02 15.13 -24.12
N CYS A 38 1.12 14.61 -23.65
CA CYS A 38 1.51 14.72 -22.24
C CYS A 38 2.65 15.70 -22.08
N TYR A 39 2.50 16.61 -21.12
CA TYR A 39 3.55 17.54 -20.75
C TYR A 39 4.09 17.23 -19.35
N GLU A 40 5.39 17.41 -19.20
CA GLU A 40 6.06 17.40 -17.91
C GLU A 40 6.37 18.86 -17.54
N TYR A 41 5.74 19.33 -16.47
CA TYR A 41 5.91 20.68 -15.96
C TYR A 41 7.05 20.66 -14.94
N PHE A 42 8.07 21.46 -15.19
CA PHE A 42 9.20 21.65 -14.30
C PHE A 42 9.13 23.06 -13.74
N GLU A 43 9.53 23.26 -12.49
CA GLU A 43 9.57 24.61 -11.91
C GLU A 43 10.65 25.49 -12.59
N ASP A 44 11.71 24.86 -13.12
CA ASP A 44 12.90 25.57 -13.59
C ASP A 44 13.00 25.72 -15.12
N LYS A 45 12.12 25.05 -15.89
CA LYS A 45 12.20 25.03 -17.35
C LYS A 45 10.83 24.92 -18.02
N PRO A 46 10.68 25.45 -19.26
CA PRO A 46 9.42 25.36 -19.99
C PRO A 46 8.98 23.90 -20.16
N PRO A 47 7.67 23.63 -20.13
CA PRO A 47 7.12 22.29 -20.15
C PRO A 47 7.54 21.54 -21.41
N SER A 48 8.09 20.33 -21.23
CA SER A 48 8.52 19.49 -22.34
C SER A 48 7.48 18.43 -22.66
N LYS A 49 7.23 18.22 -23.95
CA LYS A 49 6.42 17.09 -24.43
C LYS A 49 7.14 15.79 -24.11
N ILE A 50 6.46 14.90 -23.41
CA ILE A 50 6.92 13.55 -23.13
C ILE A 50 5.95 12.54 -23.72
N ASN A 51 6.43 11.32 -23.98
CA ASN A 51 5.55 10.24 -24.40
C ASN A 51 4.64 9.87 -23.23
N CYS A 52 3.32 9.93 -23.44
CA CYS A 52 2.32 9.58 -22.44
C CYS A 52 2.52 8.17 -21.85
N SER A 53 3.11 7.25 -22.61
CA SER A 53 3.42 5.90 -22.14
C SER A 53 4.37 5.87 -20.92
N PHE A 54 5.31 6.80 -20.79
CA PHE A 54 6.20 6.87 -19.62
C PHE A 54 5.45 7.40 -18.40
N LYS A 55 4.66 8.47 -18.56
CA LYS A 55 3.86 9.06 -17.48
C LYS A 55 2.81 8.06 -16.92
N ILE A 56 2.18 7.29 -17.81
CA ILE A 56 1.24 6.22 -17.44
C ILE A 56 1.96 5.05 -16.74
N MET A 57 3.19 4.74 -17.16
CA MET A 57 4.01 3.70 -16.51
C MET A 57 4.32 4.11 -15.06
N ASP A 58 4.78 5.35 -14.84
CA ASP A 58 5.07 5.86 -13.49
C ASP A 58 3.83 5.84 -12.60
N GLN A 59 2.68 6.25 -13.13
CA GLN A 59 1.40 6.13 -12.45
C GLN A 59 1.08 4.66 -12.10
N THR A 60 1.23 3.75 -13.05
CA THR A 60 0.93 2.32 -12.84
C THR A 60 1.86 1.71 -11.79
N VAL A 61 3.14 2.07 -11.79
CA VAL A 61 4.11 1.64 -10.79
C VAL A 61 3.75 2.19 -9.40
N PHE A 62 3.37 3.46 -9.31
CA PHE A 62 2.92 4.08 -8.06
C PHE A 62 1.70 3.35 -7.48
N PHE A 63 0.64 3.19 -8.26
CA PHE A 63 -0.57 2.48 -7.81
C PHE A 63 -0.29 1.00 -7.54
N GLY A 64 0.58 0.36 -8.31
CA GLY A 64 1.02 -1.02 -8.08
C GLY A 64 1.74 -1.18 -6.73
N LEU A 65 2.59 -0.22 -6.37
CA LEU A 65 3.27 -0.19 -5.07
C LEU A 65 2.27 0.00 -3.92
N ILE A 66 1.31 0.93 -4.04
CA ILE A 66 0.24 1.09 -3.04
C ILE A 66 -0.58 -0.20 -2.91
N LEU A 67 -0.96 -0.81 -4.02
CA LEU A 67 -1.71 -2.06 -4.04
C LEU A 67 -0.95 -3.19 -3.34
N SER A 68 0.38 -3.26 -3.51
CA SER A 68 1.22 -4.25 -2.83
C SER A 68 1.18 -4.10 -1.30
N PHE A 69 1.18 -2.87 -0.78
CA PHE A 69 1.04 -2.60 0.65
C PHE A 69 -0.33 -3.05 1.18
N VAL A 70 -1.40 -2.74 0.45
CA VAL A 70 -2.77 -3.13 0.83
C VAL A 70 -2.93 -4.64 0.82
N ILE A 71 -2.49 -5.33 -0.24
CA ILE A 71 -2.56 -6.80 -0.34
C ILE A 71 -1.76 -7.46 0.77
N SER A 72 -0.52 -7.02 1.00
CA SER A 72 0.33 -7.54 2.08
C SER A 72 -0.33 -7.35 3.46
N GLY A 73 -0.92 -6.18 3.70
CA GLY A 73 -1.67 -5.89 4.91
C GLY A 73 -2.87 -6.81 5.11
N ILE A 74 -3.68 -7.03 4.07
CA ILE A 74 -4.83 -7.95 4.09
C ILE A 74 -4.37 -9.38 4.40
N ILE A 75 -3.30 -9.87 3.76
CA ILE A 75 -2.74 -11.20 4.03
C ILE A 75 -2.31 -11.32 5.49
N SER A 76 -1.66 -10.28 6.04
CA SER A 76 -1.25 -10.26 7.45
C SER A 76 -2.45 -10.29 8.41
N LEU A 77 -3.54 -9.57 8.08
CA LEU A 77 -4.79 -9.60 8.85
C LEU A 77 -5.46 -10.98 8.83
N ILE A 78 -5.57 -11.60 7.65
CA ILE A 78 -6.12 -12.96 7.51
C ILE A 78 -5.31 -13.94 8.36
N LYS A 79 -3.97 -13.85 8.30
CA LYS A 79 -3.08 -14.72 9.06
C LYS A 79 -3.17 -14.48 10.57
N GLY A 80 -3.34 -13.22 10.98
CA GLY A 80 -3.51 -12.86 12.40
C GLY A 80 -4.86 -13.23 12.99
N THR A 81 -5.93 -13.24 12.19
CA THR A 81 -7.31 -13.54 12.65
C THR A 81 -7.66 -15.03 12.57
N ARG A 82 -7.22 -15.74 11.52
CA ARG A 82 -7.50 -17.18 11.36
C ARG A 82 -6.44 -18.08 11.99
N GLY A 83 -5.26 -17.53 12.30
CA GLY A 83 -4.11 -18.30 12.74
C GLY A 83 -3.75 -18.06 14.19
N ASP A 84 -3.30 -19.11 14.85
CA ASP A 84 -2.76 -19.15 16.21
C ASP A 84 -1.34 -18.53 16.30
N TRP A 85 -0.80 -18.03 15.19
CA TRP A 85 0.45 -17.27 15.08
C TRP A 85 0.54 -16.11 16.07
N ASP A 86 -0.60 -15.52 16.38
CA ASP A 86 -0.71 -14.38 17.26
C ASP A 86 -0.97 -14.76 18.73
N SER A 87 -1.43 -15.99 18.94
CA SER A 87 -1.76 -16.61 20.23
C SER A 87 -0.62 -17.46 20.78
N LYS A 88 0.46 -17.66 20.00
CA LYS A 88 1.62 -18.47 20.40
C LYS A 88 2.50 -17.70 21.39
N VAL A 89 2.08 -17.72 22.65
CA VAL A 89 2.88 -17.24 23.79
C VAL A 89 3.84 -18.34 24.24
N LYS A 90 5.00 -17.93 24.74
CA LYS A 90 5.94 -18.87 25.34
C LYS A 90 5.35 -19.41 26.66
N PRO A 91 5.63 -20.67 27.03
CA PRO A 91 5.06 -21.28 28.22
C PRO A 91 5.42 -20.51 29.51
N GLU A 92 6.60 -19.87 29.55
CA GLU A 92 7.02 -19.01 30.67
C GLU A 92 6.18 -17.73 30.84
N ASP A 93 5.51 -17.27 29.78
CA ASP A 93 4.68 -16.06 29.78
C ASP A 93 3.18 -16.37 29.88
N MET A 94 2.80 -17.64 30.11
CA MET A 94 1.40 -18.05 30.28
C MET A 94 0.89 -17.67 31.67
N THR A 95 -0.05 -16.73 31.73
CA THR A 95 -0.66 -16.23 32.97
C THR A 95 -2.00 -16.89 33.32
N GLY A 96 -2.37 -17.97 32.61
CA GLY A 96 -3.59 -18.73 32.85
C GLY A 96 -3.30 -20.21 33.17
N PRO A 97 -4.22 -20.93 33.85
CA PRO A 97 -4.07 -22.36 34.11
C PRO A 97 -3.85 -23.12 32.79
N PRO A 98 -2.98 -24.14 32.76
CA PRO A 98 -2.80 -24.94 31.55
C PRO A 98 -4.13 -25.56 31.14
N ASN A 99 -4.48 -25.40 29.86
CA ASN A 99 -5.72 -25.93 29.32
C ASN A 99 -5.68 -27.46 29.46
N LYS A 100 -6.49 -28.01 30.37
CA LYS A 100 -6.67 -29.46 30.47
C LYS A 100 -7.50 -29.85 29.26
N GLU A 101 -6.82 -30.40 28.25
CA GLU A 101 -7.40 -30.97 27.05
C GLU A 101 -8.63 -31.84 27.37
N LYS A 102 -9.63 -31.75 26.50
CA LYS A 102 -10.66 -32.77 26.35
C LYS A 102 -10.64 -33.28 24.93
#